data_AF-A0A526XMT7-F1
#
_entry.id   AF-A0A526XMT7-F1
#
_cell.length_a   1.000
_cell.length_b   1.000
_cell.length_c   1.000
_cell.angle_alpha   90.00
_cell.angle_beta   90.00
_cell.angle_gamma   90.00
#
_symmetry.space_group_name_H-M   'P 1'
#
loop_
_entity.id
_entity.type
_entity.pdbx_description
1 polymer ?
#
loop_
_entity_poly.entity_id
_entity_poly.type
_entity_poly.pdbx_seq_one_letter_code
_entity_poly.pdbx_strand_id
1 'polypeptide(L)' 'SGPIFAQLLMADEINRASPRTQSALLQSMQEYHVTIAGVRHDLPAPFHVLATQNPLEQEGTYPLPEAQLDR' A
#
# COMPACT_ATOMS: atom_id res chain seq x y z
N SER A 1 -14.15 1.54 -7.92
CA SER A 1 -14.24 2.02 -6.53
C SER A 1 -13.45 1.07 -5.64
N GLY A 2 -12.84 1.58 -4.58
CA GLY A 2 -11.98 0.78 -3.68
C GLY A 2 -11.24 1.69 -2.71
N PRO A 3 -10.62 1.12 -1.66
CA PRO A 3 -10.04 1.91 -0.57
C PRO A 3 -8.89 2.82 -1.01
N ILE A 4 -8.12 2.44 -2.03
CA ILE A 4 -7.01 3.25 -2.57
C ILE A 4 -7.46 4.47 -3.39
N PHE A 5 -8.75 4.56 -3.76
CA PHE A 5 -9.29 5.71 -4.48
C PHE A 5 -9.68 6.84 -3.50
N ALA A 6 -8.73 7.25 -2.66
CA ALA A 6 -8.87 8.30 -1.66
C ALA A 6 -7.61 9.19 -1.67
N GLN A 7 -7.72 10.45 -1.26
CA GLN A 7 -6.54 11.35 -1.21
C GLN A 7 -5.58 11.03 -0.06
N LEU A 8 -6.11 10.48 1.03
CA LEU A 8 -5.36 9.99 2.19
C LEU A 8 -5.87 8.61 2.56
N LEU A 9 -4.98 7.63 2.57
CA LEU A 9 -5.24 6.25 2.98
C LEU A 9 -4.44 5.93 4.24
N MET A 10 -5.11 5.41 5.26
CA MET A 10 -4.45 4.84 6.44
C MET A 10 -4.31 3.32 6.26
N ALA A 11 -3.08 2.83 6.22
CA ALA A 11 -2.76 1.41 6.14
C ALA A 11 -2.22 0.93 7.49
N ASP A 12 -3.14 0.57 8.38
CA ASP A 12 -2.79 0.11 9.72
C ASP A 12 -2.16 -1.30 9.66
N GLU A 13 -1.10 -1.50 10.44
CA GLU A 13 -0.35 -2.76 10.53
C GLU A 13 -0.01 -3.35 9.16
N ILE A 14 0.59 -2.54 8.28
CA ILE A 14 0.91 -2.93 6.89
C ILE A 14 1.73 -4.22 6.81
N ASN A 15 2.54 -4.49 7.84
CA ASN A 15 3.32 -5.71 7.98
C ASN A 15 2.47 -6.98 8.16
N ARG A 16 1.18 -6.90 8.54
CA ARG A 16 0.27 -8.07 8.58
C ARG A 16 -0.38 -8.38 7.23
N ALA A 17 -0.37 -7.43 6.30
CA ALA A 17 -0.87 -7.67 4.95
C ALA A 17 0.04 -8.66 4.21
N SER A 18 -0.53 -9.49 3.34
CA SER A 18 0.28 -10.40 2.52
C SER A 18 1.33 -9.65 1.70
N PRO A 19 2.49 -10.25 1.36
CA PRO A 19 3.51 -9.59 0.56
C PRO A 19 2.99 -9.07 -0.79
N ARG A 20 2.01 -9.78 -1.38
CA ARG A 20 1.31 -9.35 -2.60
C ARG A 20 0.50 -8.08 -2.38
N THR A 21 -0.23 -7.99 -1.26
CA THR A 21 -1.03 -6.80 -0.91
C THR A 21 -0.13 -5.59 -0.64
N GLN A 22 0.96 -5.79 0.12
CA GLN A 22 1.98 -4.76 0.35
C GLN A 22 2.55 -4.25 -0.98
N SER A 23 2.98 -5.18 -1.85
CA SER A 23 3.55 -4.82 -3.17
C SER A 23 2.56 -4.05 -4.04
N ALA A 24 1.28 -4.44 -4.05
CA ALA A 24 0.24 -3.75 -4.81
C ALA A 24 0.01 -2.31 -4.31
N LEU A 25 -0.01 -2.11 -2.98
CA LEU A 25 -0.13 -0.77 -2.39
C LEU A 25 1.07 0.11 -2.76
N LEU A 26 2.30 -0.40 -2.59
CA LEU A 26 3.52 0.34 -2.92
C LEU A 26 3.65 0.66 -4.41
N GLN A 27 3.21 -0.26 -5.28
CA GLN A 27 3.15 0.01 -6.71
C GLN A 27 2.15 1.14 -7.01
N SER A 28 0.99 1.14 -6.36
CA SER A 28 -0.01 2.20 -6.53
C SER A 28 0.50 3.57 -6.08
N MET A 29 1.33 3.63 -5.03
CA MET A 29 2.01 4.86 -4.58
C MET A 29 3.04 5.34 -5.59
N GLN A 30 3.77 4.43 -6.23
CA GLN A 30 4.80 4.76 -7.21
C GLN A 30 4.22 5.20 -8.55
N GLU A 31 3.16 4.53 -8.99
CA GLU A 31 2.60 4.67 -10.34
C GLU A 31 1.43 5.66 -10.41
N TYR A 32 0.82 6.00 -9.27
CA TYR A 32 -0.37 6.87 -9.16
C TYR A 32 -1.57 6.43 -10.00
N HIS A 33 -1.59 5.16 -10.41
CA HIS A 33 -2.70 4.52 -11.11
C HIS A 33 -2.69 3.02 -10.81
N VAL A 34 -3.79 2.35 -11.13
CA VAL A 34 -3.90 0.89 -11.07
C VAL A 34 -4.56 0.35 -12.33
N THR A 35 -4.36 -0.93 -12.62
CA THR A 35 -5.04 -1.62 -13.72
C THR A 35 -6.00 -2.67 -13.18
N ILE A 36 -7.28 -2.57 -13.55
CA ILE A 36 -8.33 -3.51 -13.17
C ILE A 36 -8.93 -4.09 -14.43
N ALA A 37 -8.87 -5.41 -14.60
CA ALA A 37 -9.37 -6.11 -15.79
C ALA A 37 -8.85 -5.50 -17.11
N GLY A 38 -7.58 -5.09 -17.13
CA GLY A 38 -6.94 -4.47 -18.31
C GLY A 38 -7.24 -2.99 -18.51
N VAL A 39 -8.07 -2.38 -17.65
CA VAL A 39 -8.41 -0.95 -17.72
C VAL A 39 -7.62 -0.17 -16.67
N ARG A 40 -6.96 0.91 -17.12
CA ARG A 40 -6.24 1.83 -16.24
C ARG A 40 -7.22 2.75 -15.51
N HIS A 41 -6.98 2.95 -14.22
CA HIS A 41 -7.68 3.88 -13.36
C HIS A 41 -6.66 4.73 -12.59
N ASP A 42 -6.68 6.05 -12.80
CA ASP A 42 -5.81 6.96 -12.06
C ASP A 42 -6.29 7.14 -10.62
N LEU A 43 -5.33 7.34 -9.70
CA LEU A 43 -5.62 7.65 -8.30
C LEU A 43 -5.86 9.16 -8.12
N PRO A 44 -6.65 9.57 -7.10
CA PRO A 44 -6.86 10.98 -6.81
C PRO A 44 -5.55 11.73 -6.55
N ALA A 45 -5.45 12.97 -7.01
CA ALA A 45 -4.30 13.84 -6.72
C ALA A 45 -4.66 14.88 -5.64
N PRO A 46 -3.86 15.01 -4.57
CA PRO A 46 -2.75 14.13 -4.21
C PRO A 46 -3.21 12.77 -3.66
N PHE A 47 -2.32 11.77 -3.74
CA PHE A 47 -2.50 10.44 -3.16
C PHE A 47 -1.42 10.22 -2.09
N HIS A 48 -1.83 10.12 -0.83
CA HIS A 48 -0.93 9.88 0.29
C HIS A 48 -1.33 8.62 1.05
N VAL A 49 -0.34 7.88 1.51
CA VAL A 49 -0.52 6.71 2.38
C VAL A 49 0.19 6.97 3.69
N LEU A 50 -0.54 6.83 4.80
CA LEU A 50 0.01 6.77 6.14
C LEU A 50 -0.05 5.32 6.61
N ALA A 51 1.10 4.68 6.75
CA ALA A 51 1.19 3.29 7.19
C ALA A 51 1.72 3.20 8.63
N THR A 52 1.21 2.24 9.40
CA THR A 52 1.74 1.89 10.71
C THR A 52 2.30 0.46 10.66
N GLN A 53 3.24 0.16 11.56
CA GLN A 53 3.68 -1.20 11.83
C GLN A 53 3.92 -1.33 13.33
N ASN A 54 3.47 -2.45 13.90
CA ASN A 54 3.79 -2.80 15.29
C ASN A 54 5.03 -3.70 15.29
N PRO A 55 6.20 -3.22 15.76
CA PRO A 55 7.45 -3.98 15.70
C PRO A 55 7.53 -5.12 16.73
N LEU A 56 6.63 -5.15 17.71
CA LEU A 56 6.66 -6.13 18.80
C LEU A 56 5.98 -7.45 18.44
N GLU A 57 5.12 -7.46 17.43
CA GLU A 57 4.38 -8.64 17.00
C GLU A 57 5.02 -9.22 15.74
N GLN A 58 5.60 -10.40 15.87
CA GLN A 58 6.27 -11.08 14.75
C GLN A 58 5.45 -12.23 14.17
N GLU A 59 4.50 -12.78 14.94
CA GLU A 59 3.64 -13.86 14.47
C GLU A 59 2.65 -13.37 13.41
N GLY A 60 2.60 -14.07 12.27
CA GLY A 60 1.70 -13.72 11.16
C GLY A 60 2.05 -12.41 10.44
N THR A 61 3.30 -11.95 10.54
CA THR A 61 3.76 -10.74 9.85
C THR A 61 4.73 -11.02 8.70
N TYR A 62 4.75 -10.10 7.76
CA TYR A 62 5.65 -10.04 6.62
C TYR A 62 6.40 -8.70 6.69
N PRO A 63 7.71 -8.71 6.98
CA PRO A 63 8.48 -7.48 7.10
C PRO A 63 8.54 -6.77 5.75
N LEU A 64 8.37 -5.44 5.76
CA LEU A 64 8.65 -4.61 4.60
C LEU A 64 10.17 -4.61 4.33
N PRO A 65 10.63 -4.92 3.12
CA PRO A 65 12.02 -4.72 2.73
C PRO A 65 12.44 -3.26 2.95
N GLU A 66 13.67 -3.00 3.40
CA GLU A 66 14.19 -1.63 3.60
C GLU A 66 14.00 -0.75 2.37
N ALA A 67 14.26 -1.28 1.18
CA ALA A 67 14.09 -0.56 -0.09
C ALA A 67 12.64 -0.11 -0.38
N GLN A 68 11.66 -0.57 0.39
CA GLN A 68 10.25 -0.20 0.26
C GLN A 68 9.80 0.81 1.32
N LEU A 69 10.63 1.12 2.32
CA LEU A 69 10.33 2.12 3.36
C LEU A 69 10.46 3.55 2.83
N ASP A 70 11.26 3.77 1.78
CA ASP A 70 11.51 5.09 1.18
C ASP A 70 10.44 5.51 0.14
N ARG A 71 9.35 4.74 0.01
CA ARG A 71 8.30 4.93 -1.00
C ARG A 71 7.23 5.93 -0.60
#